data_AF-A0A9E5U8G9-F1
#
_entry.id   AF-A0A9E5U8G9-F1
#
_cell.length_a   1.000
_cell.length_b   1.000
_cell.length_c   1.000
_cell.angle_alpha   90.00
_cell.angle_beta   90.00
_cell.angle_gamma   90.00
#
_symmetry.space_group_name_H-M   'P 1'
#
loop_
_entity.id
_entity.type
_entity.pdbx_description
1 polymer ?
#
loop_
_entity_poly.entity_id
_entity_poly.type
_entity_poly.pdbx_seq_one_letter_code
_entity_poly.pdbx_strand_id
1 'polypeptide(L)'
;MRMSPFLPARAPSSASWRFMALALCAALAACETAPRAGSETQAQVLDVVTDRHALRDGHPELYAALRAGVARRELDEGRLVEGECGVPDGAQPSGMRWHTVTVLLPPGVRLPRRTVADVHELRGPVPAWAFDFAAAGLRRLDALRDSDLAAGRVLRLGCQLKVLDGGDWYAPVWVATAPDRLRLAPGDVVRLRVGAEAGSKDAGPPAEVLERRTDVAAPGGKALVRCG
;
A
#
# COMPACT_ATOMS: atom_id res chain seq x y z
N MET A 1 13.92 -62.28 49.64
CA MET A 1 13.26 -61.36 48.68
C MET A 1 13.98 -60.03 48.73
N ARG A 2 14.63 -59.62 47.63
CA ARG A 2 15.44 -58.39 47.49
C ARG A 2 14.66 -57.36 46.67
N MET A 3 14.73 -56.09 47.12
CA MET A 3 14.67 -54.78 46.42
C MET A 3 13.57 -54.54 45.36
N SER A 4 12.91 -53.37 45.29
CA SER A 4 13.51 -52.02 45.20
C SER A 4 12.55 -50.91 45.65
N PRO A 5 13.04 -49.79 46.22
CA PRO A 5 12.25 -48.57 46.34
C PRO A 5 12.22 -47.80 45.00
N PHE A 6 11.02 -47.35 44.62
CA PHE A 6 10.81 -46.41 43.52
C PHE A 6 11.43 -45.04 43.87
N LEU A 7 12.34 -44.54 43.03
CA LEU A 7 12.76 -43.13 43.05
C LEU A 7 11.65 -42.26 42.43
N PRO A 8 11.23 -41.16 43.06
CA PRO A 8 10.33 -40.21 42.39
C PRO A 8 11.10 -39.44 41.31
N ALA A 9 10.50 -39.37 40.12
CA ALA A 9 10.99 -38.56 39.03
C ALA A 9 11.08 -37.08 39.47
N ARG A 10 12.26 -36.48 39.28
CA ARG A 10 12.51 -35.06 39.53
C ARG A 10 11.60 -34.24 38.63
N ALA A 11 10.60 -33.58 39.21
CA ALA A 11 9.78 -32.62 38.47
C ALA A 11 10.69 -31.52 37.91
N PRO A 12 10.55 -31.14 36.62
CA PRO A 12 11.32 -30.04 36.06
C PRO A 12 11.03 -28.77 36.85
N SER A 13 12.09 -28.12 37.33
CA SER A 13 12.02 -26.89 38.13
C SER A 13 11.26 -25.80 37.39
N SER A 14 10.32 -25.12 38.06
CA SER A 14 9.52 -23.99 37.56
C SER A 14 10.34 -22.86 36.91
N ALA A 15 11.65 -22.79 37.16
CA ALA A 15 12.58 -21.88 36.53
C ALA A 15 12.72 -22.12 35.02
N SER A 16 12.79 -23.36 34.54
CA SER A 16 13.01 -23.67 33.12
C SER A 16 11.81 -23.25 32.24
N TRP A 17 10.59 -23.31 32.79
CA TRP A 17 9.38 -22.85 32.11
C TRP A 17 9.31 -21.34 31.96
N ARG A 18 9.78 -20.57 32.97
CA ARG A 18 9.80 -19.10 32.91
C ARG A 18 10.81 -18.59 31.88
N PHE A 19 11.99 -19.19 31.79
CA PHE A 19 12.98 -18.81 30.79
C PHE A 19 12.54 -19.19 29.37
N MET A 20 11.91 -20.35 29.19
CA MET A 20 11.41 -20.77 27.88
C MET A 20 10.24 -19.89 27.40
N ALA A 21 9.35 -19.47 28.31
CA ALA A 21 8.26 -18.54 28.00
C ALA A 21 8.77 -17.13 27.65
N LEU A 22 9.76 -16.61 28.38
CA LEU A 22 10.38 -15.31 28.07
C LEU A 22 11.13 -15.32 26.74
N ALA A 23 11.86 -16.39 26.44
CA ALA A 23 12.54 -16.56 25.15
C ALA A 23 11.54 -16.68 23.98
N LEU A 24 10.40 -17.37 24.18
CA LEU A 24 9.35 -17.47 23.18
C LEU A 24 8.64 -16.12 22.96
N CYS A 25 8.38 -15.35 24.02
CA CYS A 25 7.83 -13.99 23.91
C CYS A 25 8.82 -13.01 23.25
N ALA A 26 10.12 -13.12 23.52
CA ALA A 26 11.15 -12.32 22.85
C ALA A 26 11.31 -12.70 21.37
N ALA A 27 11.22 -13.99 21.04
CA ALA A 27 11.24 -14.47 19.65
C ALA A 27 9.99 -14.06 18.87
N LEU A 28 8.81 -14.02 19.51
CA LEU A 28 7.57 -13.53 18.91
C LEU A 28 7.53 -12.00 18.76
N ALA A 29 8.26 -11.26 19.60
CA ALA A 29 8.41 -9.80 19.48
C ALA A 29 9.40 -9.39 18.37
N ALA A 30 10.27 -10.31 17.91
CA ALA A 30 11.23 -10.09 16.83
C ALA A 30 10.69 -10.45 15.43
N CYS A 31 9.38 -10.76 15.31
CA CYS A 31 8.73 -10.63 14.02
C CYS A 31 8.74 -9.13 13.67
N GLU A 32 9.69 -8.72 12.82
CA GLU A 32 9.71 -7.43 12.12
C GLU A 32 8.42 -7.32 11.31
N THR A 33 7.34 -6.98 12.01
CA THR A 33 6.02 -6.75 11.45
C THR A 33 6.04 -5.36 10.85
N ALA A 34 5.48 -5.23 9.65
CA ALA A 34 5.37 -3.95 8.98
C ALA A 34 4.85 -2.88 9.97
N PRO A 35 5.41 -1.64 9.94
CA PRO A 35 4.99 -0.59 10.85
C PRO A 35 3.47 -0.45 10.85
N ARG A 36 2.86 -0.46 12.03
CA ARG A 36 1.40 -0.44 12.18
C ARG A 36 0.89 0.99 11.97
N ALA A 37 -0.32 1.13 11.45
CA ALA A 37 -0.98 2.44 11.40
C ALA A 37 -0.98 3.10 12.79
N GLY A 38 -0.59 4.36 12.83
CA GLY A 38 -0.44 5.17 14.04
C GLY A 38 0.89 5.02 14.78
N SER A 39 1.71 3.99 14.50
CA SER A 39 3.04 3.88 15.11
C SER A 39 4.01 4.90 14.50
N GLU A 40 5.09 5.18 15.20
CA GLU A 40 6.20 5.95 14.62
C GLU A 40 7.19 4.99 13.95
N THR A 41 7.79 5.44 12.85
CA THR A 41 8.93 4.77 12.25
C THR A 41 9.82 5.77 11.51
N GLN A 42 10.94 5.32 10.97
CA GLN A 42 11.75 6.10 10.04
C GLN A 42 11.56 5.65 8.59
N ALA A 43 11.65 6.60 7.67
CA ALA A 43 11.62 6.33 6.24
C ALA A 43 12.48 7.33 5.48
N GLN A 44 12.78 7.00 4.23
CA GLN A 44 13.48 7.86 3.30
C GLN A 44 12.47 8.52 2.35
N VAL A 45 12.69 9.80 2.07
CA VAL A 45 11.95 10.54 1.05
C VAL A 45 12.35 9.99 -0.31
N LEU A 46 11.41 9.36 -1.00
CA LEU A 46 11.58 8.83 -2.36
C LEU A 46 11.35 9.93 -3.40
N ASP A 47 10.34 10.77 -3.15
CA ASP A 47 9.92 11.81 -4.08
C ASP A 47 9.15 12.93 -3.37
N VAL A 48 9.19 14.13 -3.95
CA VAL A 48 8.38 15.28 -3.56
C VAL A 48 7.30 15.48 -4.60
N VAL A 49 6.05 15.37 -4.17
CA VAL A 49 4.89 15.35 -5.05
C VAL A 49 4.29 16.75 -5.12
N THR A 50 4.27 17.31 -6.31
CA THR A 50 3.65 18.62 -6.60
C THR A 50 2.37 18.50 -7.43
N ASP A 51 2.10 17.33 -8.00
CA ASP A 51 0.93 17.04 -8.82
C ASP A 51 0.15 15.86 -8.24
N ARG A 52 -1.13 16.08 -7.94
CA ARG A 52 -2.06 15.04 -7.46
C ARG A 52 -2.16 13.88 -8.46
N HIS A 53 -2.07 14.14 -9.76
CA HIS A 53 -2.12 13.11 -10.79
C HIS A 53 -0.88 12.22 -10.84
N ALA A 54 0.24 12.68 -10.28
CA ALA A 54 1.44 11.87 -10.09
C ALA A 54 1.28 10.83 -8.98
N LEU A 55 0.32 11.03 -8.05
CA LEU A 55 -0.04 10.05 -7.03
C LEU A 55 -0.97 9.00 -7.63
N ARG A 56 -0.37 7.89 -8.05
CA ARG A 56 -1.09 6.68 -8.46
C ARG A 56 -1.06 5.69 -7.31
N ASP A 57 -2.21 5.43 -6.70
CA ASP A 57 -2.33 4.57 -5.53
C ASP A 57 -3.37 3.46 -5.75
N GLY A 58 -2.94 2.20 -5.71
CA GLY A 58 -3.80 1.05 -5.98
C GLY A 58 -4.18 0.97 -7.48
N HIS A 59 -5.43 1.29 -7.80
CA HIS A 59 -6.02 1.18 -9.14
C HIS A 59 -6.55 2.55 -9.62
N PRO A 60 -5.67 3.46 -10.04
CA PRO A 60 -6.05 4.81 -10.47
C PRO A 60 -6.99 4.82 -11.69
N GLU A 61 -6.97 3.77 -12.51
CA GLU A 61 -7.90 3.57 -13.62
C GLU A 61 -9.38 3.54 -13.18
N LEU A 62 -9.66 3.15 -11.93
CA LEU A 62 -11.01 3.12 -11.36
C LEU A 62 -11.44 4.46 -10.73
N TYR A 63 -10.55 5.44 -10.57
CA TYR A 63 -10.87 6.69 -9.86
C TYR A 63 -11.95 7.50 -10.55
N ALA A 64 -11.97 7.52 -11.89
CA ALA A 64 -13.01 8.24 -12.63
C ALA A 64 -14.40 7.64 -12.35
N ALA A 65 -14.51 6.31 -12.33
CA ALA A 65 -15.75 5.61 -12.00
C ALA A 65 -16.20 5.89 -10.57
N LEU A 66 -15.28 5.80 -9.60
CA LEU A 66 -15.56 6.11 -8.19
C LEU A 66 -16.02 7.57 -7.99
N ARG A 67 -15.37 8.53 -8.65
CA ARG A 67 -15.76 9.95 -8.61
C ARG A 67 -17.12 10.21 -9.28
N ALA A 68 -17.48 9.41 -10.27
CA ALA A 68 -18.79 9.45 -10.91
C ALA A 68 -19.89 8.80 -10.03
N GLY A 69 -19.56 8.33 -8.82
CA GLY A 69 -20.51 7.77 -7.86
C GLY A 69 -20.77 6.28 -8.02
N VAL A 70 -19.96 5.56 -8.80
CA VAL A 70 -20.04 4.08 -8.85
C VAL A 70 -19.73 3.52 -7.46
N ALA A 71 -20.68 2.78 -6.90
CA ALA A 71 -20.56 2.17 -5.59
C ALA A 71 -20.23 0.67 -5.69
N ARG A 72 -20.00 0.08 -4.51
CA ARG A 72 -19.74 -1.36 -4.38
C ARG A 72 -20.89 -2.20 -4.93
N ARG A 73 -22.12 -1.70 -4.82
CA ARG A 73 -23.33 -2.36 -5.31
C ARG A 73 -23.28 -2.63 -6.81
N GLU A 74 -22.86 -1.66 -7.62
CA GLU A 74 -22.78 -1.82 -9.08
C GLU A 74 -21.75 -2.90 -9.46
N LEU A 75 -20.64 -2.98 -8.71
CA LEU A 75 -19.66 -4.04 -8.85
C LEU A 75 -20.25 -5.40 -8.47
N ASP A 76 -20.93 -5.51 -7.33
CA ASP A 76 -21.54 -6.76 -6.85
C ASP A 76 -22.65 -7.26 -7.81
N GLU A 77 -23.35 -6.34 -8.48
CA GLU A 77 -24.31 -6.62 -9.55
C GLU A 77 -23.63 -7.03 -10.89
N GLY A 78 -22.30 -7.02 -10.95
CA GLY A 78 -21.52 -7.35 -12.16
C GLY A 78 -21.60 -6.30 -13.26
N ARG A 79 -21.94 -5.05 -12.91
CA ARG A 79 -22.19 -3.96 -13.87
C ARG A 79 -20.97 -3.08 -14.12
N LEU A 80 -19.93 -3.19 -13.28
CA LEU A 80 -18.65 -2.51 -13.52
C LEU A 80 -17.72 -3.45 -14.29
N VAL A 81 -17.41 -3.11 -15.54
CA VAL A 81 -16.60 -3.95 -16.44
C VAL A 81 -15.42 -3.19 -17.03
N GLU A 82 -14.38 -3.91 -17.39
CA GLU A 82 -13.26 -3.37 -18.17
C GLU A 82 -13.51 -3.53 -19.67
N GLY A 83 -13.11 -2.52 -20.44
CA GLY A 83 -13.14 -2.54 -21.90
C GLY A 83 -11.93 -1.86 -22.51
N GLU A 84 -11.89 -1.86 -23.84
CA GLU A 84 -10.90 -1.11 -24.62
C GLU A 84 -11.56 -0.15 -25.61
N CYS A 85 -11.12 1.11 -25.56
CA CYS A 85 -11.48 2.12 -26.54
C CYS A 85 -10.26 2.45 -27.41
N GLY A 86 -10.47 2.54 -28.72
CA GLY A 86 -9.46 2.97 -29.66
C GLY A 86 -9.65 4.44 -30.04
N VAL A 87 -8.57 5.22 -30.03
CA VAL A 87 -8.56 6.58 -30.56
C VAL A 87 -7.67 6.61 -31.81
N PRO A 88 -8.08 7.25 -32.92
CA PRO A 88 -7.23 7.38 -34.10
C PRO A 88 -5.88 8.01 -33.78
N ASP A 89 -4.80 7.38 -34.24
CA ASP A 89 -3.42 7.83 -34.02
C ASP A 89 -2.53 7.43 -35.20
N GLY A 90 -2.16 8.41 -36.02
CA GLY A 90 -1.33 8.21 -37.21
C GLY A 90 0.13 7.84 -36.89
N ALA A 91 0.57 7.93 -35.63
CA ALA A 91 1.90 7.47 -35.22
C ALA A 91 1.97 5.96 -34.94
N GLN A 92 0.81 5.30 -34.75
CA GLN A 92 0.75 3.88 -34.42
C GLN A 92 0.61 3.04 -35.70
N PRO A 93 1.29 1.87 -35.80
CA PRO A 93 1.16 0.98 -36.97
C PRO A 93 -0.27 0.49 -37.25
N SER A 94 -1.10 0.39 -36.21
CA SER A 94 -2.52 0.06 -36.30
C SER A 94 -3.41 1.24 -36.75
N GLY A 95 -2.87 2.45 -36.85
CA GLY A 95 -3.64 3.69 -37.00
C GLY A 95 -4.48 4.06 -35.77
N MET A 96 -4.35 3.29 -34.68
CA MET A 96 -5.17 3.40 -33.47
C MET A 96 -4.31 3.30 -32.22
N ARG A 97 -4.59 4.15 -31.24
CA ARG A 97 -4.09 4.06 -29.87
C ARG A 97 -5.19 3.46 -28.98
N TRP A 98 -4.89 2.32 -28.39
CA TRP A 98 -5.83 1.58 -27.53
C TRP A 98 -5.70 2.02 -26.08
N HIS A 99 -6.84 2.14 -25.40
CA HIS A 99 -6.96 2.56 -24.00
C HIS A 99 -7.86 1.60 -23.24
N THR A 100 -7.37 1.05 -22.13
CA THR A 100 -8.24 0.37 -21.16
C THR A 100 -9.17 1.39 -20.52
N VAL A 101 -10.46 1.08 -20.48
CA VAL A 101 -11.50 1.90 -19.87
C VAL A 101 -12.32 1.07 -18.89
N THR A 102 -12.91 1.73 -17.89
CA THR A 102 -13.91 1.14 -17.02
C THR A 102 -15.29 1.62 -17.46
N VAL A 103 -16.22 0.68 -17.64
CA VAL A 103 -17.57 0.93 -18.14
C VAL A 103 -18.58 0.49 -17.10
N LEU A 104 -19.55 1.36 -16.81
CA LEU A 104 -20.72 1.02 -16.01
C LEU A 104 -21.87 0.62 -16.93
N LEU A 105 -22.35 -0.62 -16.82
CA LEU A 105 -23.49 -1.12 -17.56
C LEU A 105 -24.81 -0.60 -16.96
N PRO A 106 -25.81 -0.28 -17.80
CA PRO A 106 -27.16 0.03 -17.32
C PRO A 106 -27.77 -1.14 -16.53
N PRO A 107 -28.69 -0.89 -15.60
CA PRO A 107 -29.39 -1.96 -14.87
C PRO A 107 -30.06 -2.95 -15.83
N GLY A 108 -30.00 -4.24 -15.51
CA GLY A 108 -30.65 -5.30 -16.31
C GLY A 108 -29.94 -5.66 -17.63
N VAL A 109 -28.89 -4.93 -18.01
CA VAL A 109 -28.09 -5.27 -19.19
C VAL A 109 -27.04 -6.31 -18.81
N ARG A 110 -27.17 -7.51 -19.38
CA ARG A 110 -26.09 -8.50 -19.41
C ARG A 110 -25.56 -8.58 -20.82
N LEU A 111 -24.28 -8.29 -21.00
CA LEU A 111 -23.67 -8.36 -22.33
C LEU A 111 -23.30 -9.81 -22.62
N PRO A 112 -23.86 -10.44 -23.67
CA PRO A 112 -23.25 -11.64 -24.20
C PRO A 112 -21.84 -11.29 -24.70
N ARG A 113 -20.92 -12.27 -24.62
CA ARG A 113 -19.55 -12.12 -25.12
C ARG A 113 -19.62 -11.52 -26.54
N ARG A 114 -18.88 -10.42 -26.80
CA ARG A 114 -18.76 -9.69 -28.09
C ARG A 114 -19.80 -8.61 -28.44
N THR A 115 -20.46 -7.97 -27.47
CA THR A 115 -21.38 -6.85 -27.77
C THR A 115 -20.63 -5.51 -27.84
N VAL A 116 -20.55 -4.91 -29.02
CA VAL A 116 -19.79 -3.68 -29.32
C VAL A 116 -20.73 -2.48 -29.40
N ALA A 117 -20.49 -1.48 -28.57
CA ALA A 117 -20.84 -0.08 -28.84
C ALA A 117 -19.51 0.70 -28.84
N ASP A 118 -18.80 0.71 -29.98
CA ASP A 118 -17.43 1.24 -30.21
C ASP A 118 -16.40 1.02 -29.08
N VAL A 119 -16.57 -0.08 -28.35
CA VAL A 119 -15.62 -0.70 -27.43
C VAL A 119 -15.13 -1.96 -28.14
N HIS A 120 -13.84 -2.03 -28.46
CA HIS A 120 -13.29 -3.11 -29.28
C HIS A 120 -13.38 -4.47 -28.60
N GLU A 121 -13.19 -4.50 -27.29
CA GLU A 121 -13.37 -5.69 -26.47
C GLU A 121 -13.80 -5.31 -25.05
N LEU A 122 -14.74 -6.08 -24.48
CA LEU A 122 -15.04 -6.07 -23.06
C LEU A 122 -14.38 -7.30 -22.43
N ARG A 123 -13.52 -7.09 -21.45
CA ARG A 123 -12.62 -8.12 -20.92
C ARG A 123 -13.26 -8.91 -19.77
N GLY A 124 -14.10 -8.26 -18.97
CA GLY A 124 -14.81 -8.91 -17.86
C GLY A 124 -15.18 -7.93 -16.74
N PRO A 125 -15.86 -8.43 -15.68
CA PRO A 125 -16.15 -7.61 -14.51
C PRO A 125 -14.86 -7.21 -13.79
N VAL A 126 -14.82 -5.98 -13.29
CA VAL A 126 -13.74 -5.53 -12.41
C VAL A 126 -13.74 -6.41 -11.16
N PRO A 127 -12.57 -6.89 -10.70
CA PRO A 127 -12.53 -7.72 -9.52
C PRO A 127 -12.72 -6.88 -8.24
N ALA A 128 -13.39 -7.47 -7.25
CA ALA A 128 -13.74 -6.79 -6.00
C ALA A 128 -12.53 -6.24 -5.23
N TRP A 129 -11.41 -6.96 -5.24
CA TRP A 129 -10.20 -6.47 -4.60
C TRP A 129 -9.70 -5.18 -5.25
N ALA A 130 -9.67 -5.07 -6.59
CA ALA A 130 -9.19 -3.88 -7.28
C ALA A 130 -10.02 -2.65 -6.94
N PHE A 131 -11.35 -2.82 -6.85
CA PHE A 131 -12.27 -1.79 -6.38
C PHE A 131 -11.96 -1.34 -4.95
N ASP A 132 -11.67 -2.27 -4.03
CA ASP A 132 -11.36 -1.95 -2.64
C ASP A 132 -10.04 -1.16 -2.53
N PHE A 133 -9.01 -1.56 -3.27
CA PHE A 133 -7.73 -0.84 -3.34
C PHE A 133 -7.91 0.55 -3.96
N ALA A 134 -8.71 0.68 -5.03
CA ALA A 134 -9.01 1.98 -5.65
C ALA A 134 -9.72 2.93 -4.69
N ALA A 135 -10.75 2.44 -4.00
CA ALA A 135 -11.55 3.24 -3.08
C ALA A 135 -10.70 3.70 -1.89
N ALA A 136 -9.84 2.83 -1.35
CA ALA A 136 -8.92 3.19 -0.28
C ALA A 136 -7.88 4.22 -0.74
N GLY A 137 -7.26 4.00 -1.90
CA GLY A 137 -6.30 4.94 -2.50
C GLY A 137 -6.92 6.30 -2.75
N LEU A 138 -8.08 6.36 -3.39
CA LEU A 138 -8.76 7.62 -3.67
C LEU A 138 -9.09 8.39 -2.38
N ARG A 139 -9.57 7.72 -1.33
CA ARG A 139 -9.81 8.36 -0.02
C ARG A 139 -8.54 8.96 0.59
N ARG A 140 -7.41 8.24 0.54
CA ARG A 140 -6.11 8.76 1.00
C ARG A 140 -5.71 10.01 0.23
N LEU A 141 -5.86 9.98 -1.10
CA LEU A 141 -5.54 11.14 -1.94
C LEU A 141 -6.45 12.32 -1.64
N ASP A 142 -7.76 12.12 -1.52
CA ASP A 142 -8.73 13.17 -1.24
C ASP A 142 -8.52 13.82 0.15
N ALA A 143 -7.87 13.11 1.09
CA ALA A 143 -7.46 13.67 2.37
C ALA A 143 -6.29 14.67 2.27
N LEU A 144 -5.54 14.68 1.16
CA LEU A 144 -4.45 15.62 0.93
C LEU A 144 -4.99 16.97 0.48
N ARG A 145 -4.39 18.06 0.97
CA ARG A 145 -4.76 19.42 0.55
C ARG A 145 -3.96 19.84 -0.67
N ASP A 146 -4.61 20.50 -1.64
CA ASP A 146 -3.92 21.04 -2.81
C ASP A 146 -2.86 22.09 -2.45
N SER A 147 -3.06 22.83 -1.35
CA SER A 147 -2.06 23.75 -0.81
C SER A 147 -0.78 23.05 -0.36
N ASP A 148 -0.88 21.82 0.17
CA ASP A 148 0.29 21.03 0.58
C ASP A 148 1.05 20.51 -0.64
N LEU A 149 0.34 20.09 -1.69
CA LEU A 149 0.94 19.72 -2.98
C LEU A 149 1.68 20.90 -3.61
N ALA A 150 1.01 22.05 -3.74
CA ALA A 150 1.59 23.26 -4.32
C ALA A 150 2.81 23.77 -3.52
N ALA A 151 2.83 23.54 -2.21
CA ALA A 151 3.96 23.89 -1.35
C ALA A 151 5.08 22.83 -1.34
N GLY A 152 4.95 21.71 -2.07
CA GLY A 152 5.94 20.63 -2.09
C GLY A 152 6.04 19.88 -0.75
N ARG A 153 4.94 19.79 -0.01
CA ARG A 153 4.86 19.15 1.31
C ARG A 153 4.28 17.73 1.28
N VAL A 154 3.72 17.32 0.15
CA VAL A 154 3.32 15.92 -0.04
C VAL A 154 4.50 15.12 -0.53
N LEU A 155 4.78 14.01 0.13
CA LEU A 155 5.97 13.21 -0.07
C LEU A 155 5.59 11.76 -0.30
N ARG A 156 6.35 11.07 -1.14
CA ARG A 156 6.36 9.60 -1.17
C ARG A 156 7.52 9.11 -0.32
N LEU A 157 7.24 8.33 0.70
CA LEU A 157 8.21 7.82 1.67
C LEU A 157 8.30 6.31 1.58
N GLY A 158 9.48 5.74 1.82
CA GLY A 158 9.62 4.30 1.93
C GLY A 158 10.75 3.89 2.86
N CYS A 159 10.63 2.71 3.44
CA CYS A 159 11.69 2.05 4.19
C CYS A 159 11.75 0.58 3.79
N GLN A 160 12.79 -0.13 4.21
CA GLN A 160 12.99 -1.54 3.90
C GLN A 160 12.85 -2.39 5.15
N LEU A 161 12.11 -3.50 5.04
CA LEU A 161 12.02 -4.53 6.07
C LEU A 161 12.90 -5.71 5.69
N LYS A 162 13.61 -6.26 6.67
CA LYS A 162 14.40 -7.46 6.44
C LYS A 162 13.50 -8.67 6.67
N VAL A 163 13.36 -9.52 5.67
CA VAL A 163 12.64 -10.80 5.86
C VAL A 163 13.58 -11.83 6.49
N LEU A 164 13.01 -12.71 7.31
CA LEU A 164 13.75 -13.65 8.18
C LEU A 164 14.68 -14.61 7.42
N ASP A 165 14.46 -14.79 6.12
CA ASP A 165 15.29 -15.62 5.23
C ASP A 165 16.57 -14.92 4.75
N GLY A 166 16.81 -13.67 5.20
CA GLY A 166 18.01 -12.91 4.86
C GLY A 166 17.92 -12.16 3.53
N GLY A 167 16.77 -12.23 2.84
CA GLY A 167 16.46 -11.35 1.72
C GLY A 167 15.92 -10.00 2.20
N ASP A 168 16.08 -8.97 1.38
CA ASP A 168 15.31 -7.74 1.53
C ASP A 168 14.26 -7.70 0.42
N TRP A 169 12.98 -7.80 0.73
CA TRP A 169 11.96 -7.89 -0.34
C TRP A 169 10.70 -7.07 -0.13
N TYR A 170 10.44 -6.58 1.08
CA TYR A 170 9.29 -5.72 1.32
C TYR A 170 9.73 -4.32 1.73
N ALA A 171 9.32 -3.35 0.90
CA ALA A 171 9.58 -1.94 1.11
C ALA A 171 8.23 -1.20 1.15
N PRO A 172 7.60 -1.07 2.34
CA PRO A 172 6.34 -0.33 2.45
C PRO A 172 6.54 1.11 1.98
N VAL A 173 5.53 1.62 1.28
CA VAL A 173 5.51 2.98 0.76
C VAL A 173 4.32 3.72 1.33
N TRP A 174 4.53 4.96 1.75
CA TRP A 174 3.48 5.84 2.21
C TRP A 174 3.45 7.13 1.41
N VAL A 175 2.26 7.69 1.25
CA VAL A 175 2.08 9.10 0.94
C VAL A 175 1.97 9.83 2.27
N ALA A 176 2.75 10.89 2.44
CA ALA A 176 2.81 11.64 3.69
C ALA A 176 2.73 13.14 3.47
N THR A 177 2.30 13.87 4.50
CA THR A 177 2.38 15.33 4.52
C THR A 177 3.45 15.80 5.50
N ALA A 178 4.28 16.74 5.07
CA ALA A 178 5.28 17.39 5.90
C ALA A 178 4.75 18.68 6.54
N PRO A 179 5.20 19.03 7.77
CA PRO A 179 4.83 20.28 8.41
C PRO A 179 5.46 21.47 7.66
N ASP A 180 4.77 22.62 7.66
CA ASP A 180 5.09 23.83 6.90
C ASP A 180 6.55 24.32 7.02
N ARG A 181 7.15 24.12 8.19
CA ARG A 181 8.53 24.53 8.51
C ARG A 181 9.60 23.59 7.98
N LEU A 182 9.24 22.41 7.48
CA LEU A 182 10.16 21.35 7.12
C LEU A 182 10.22 21.20 5.60
N ARG A 183 11.26 21.76 4.99
CA ARG A 183 11.57 21.56 3.57
C ARG A 183 12.37 20.29 3.41
N LEU A 184 11.83 19.32 2.68
CA LEU A 184 12.46 18.02 2.44
C LEU A 184 12.77 17.81 0.96
N ALA A 185 13.78 16.99 0.68
CA ALA A 185 14.22 16.61 -0.64
C ALA A 185 14.33 15.07 -0.75
N PRO A 186 14.30 14.50 -1.97
CA PRO A 186 14.58 13.08 -2.15
C PRO A 186 15.92 12.69 -1.53
N GLY A 187 15.93 11.57 -0.81
CA GLY A 187 17.09 11.10 -0.05
C GLY A 187 17.13 11.54 1.41
N ASP A 188 16.34 12.55 1.83
CA ASP A 188 16.21 12.87 3.24
C ASP A 188 15.65 11.68 4.04
N VAL A 189 16.16 11.47 5.25
CA VAL A 189 15.59 10.51 6.20
C VAL A 189 14.71 11.27 7.17
N VAL A 190 13.53 10.72 7.47
CA VAL A 190 12.53 11.34 8.33
C VAL A 190 12.02 10.37 9.36
N ARG A 191 11.58 10.88 10.50
CA ARG A 191 10.67 10.17 11.40
C ARG A 191 9.24 10.52 10.99
N LEU A 192 8.40 9.51 10.81
CA LEU A 192 7.00 9.67 10.45
C LEU A 192 6.09 8.97 11.47
N ARG A 193 4.86 9.46 11.56
CA ARG A 193 3.72 8.69 12.07
C ARG A 193 3.09 7.97 10.90
N VAL A 194 3.06 6.65 11.00
CA VAL A 194 2.59 5.74 9.95
C VAL A 194 1.10 5.94 9.73
N GLY A 195 0.73 6.20 8.48
CA GLY A 195 -0.65 6.17 8.01
C GLY A 195 -0.96 4.87 7.28
N ALA A 196 -2.05 4.86 6.52
CA ALA A 196 -2.34 3.76 5.62
C ALA A 196 -1.30 3.68 4.49
N GLU A 197 -0.84 2.47 4.21
CA GLU A 197 0.15 2.20 3.17
C GLU A 197 -0.42 2.47 1.77
N ALA A 198 0.40 3.06 0.91
CA ALA A 198 0.09 3.20 -0.51
C ALA A 198 0.07 1.81 -1.18
N GLY A 199 -0.90 1.57 -2.03
CA GLY A 199 -1.14 0.28 -2.66
C GLY A 199 -1.82 -0.73 -1.75
N SER A 200 -2.38 -0.31 -0.60
CA SER A 200 -3.15 -1.17 0.31
C SER A 200 -4.67 -0.92 0.26
N LYS A 201 -5.45 -1.89 0.76
CA LYS A 201 -6.91 -1.74 0.96
C LYS A 201 -7.27 -0.91 2.20
N ASP A 202 -6.30 -0.47 2.99
CA ASP A 202 -6.54 0.27 4.22
C ASP A 202 -6.98 1.71 3.91
N ALA A 203 -8.23 2.07 4.19
CA ALA A 203 -8.74 3.41 3.93
C ALA A 203 -8.36 4.45 5.01
N GLY A 204 -7.40 4.14 5.89
CA GLY A 204 -6.86 5.07 6.87
C GLY A 204 -6.22 6.33 6.26
N PRO A 205 -5.88 7.33 7.09
CA PRO A 205 -5.31 8.60 6.62
C PRO A 205 -3.90 8.42 6.02
N PRO A 206 -3.43 9.38 5.20
CA PRO A 206 -2.02 9.48 4.84
C PRO A 206 -1.10 9.55 6.05
N ALA A 207 0.18 9.22 5.86
CA ALA A 207 1.18 9.36 6.91
C ALA A 207 1.52 10.83 7.20
N GLU A 208 2.16 11.09 8.34
CA GLU A 208 2.59 12.43 8.74
C GLU A 208 4.09 12.43 9.01
N VAL A 209 4.83 13.36 8.40
CA VAL A 209 6.22 13.56 8.80
C VAL A 209 6.28 14.33 10.10
N LEU A 210 7.06 13.81 11.06
CA LEU A 210 7.25 14.45 12.36
C LEU A 210 8.49 15.35 12.35
N GLU A 211 9.60 14.85 11.79
CA GLU A 211 10.89 15.57 11.73
C GLU A 211 11.85 14.95 10.70
N ARG A 212 12.87 15.72 10.30
CA ARG A 212 14.04 15.21 9.57
C ARG A 212 15.02 14.57 10.57
N ARG A 213 15.53 13.39 10.22
CA ARG A 213 16.62 12.71 10.93
C ARG A 213 17.95 13.11 10.32
N THR A 214 18.88 13.55 11.16
CA THR A 214 20.25 13.93 10.76
C THR A 214 21.30 12.97 11.30
N ASP A 215 20.90 12.07 12.19
CA ASP A 215 21.68 11.01 12.80
C ASP A 215 21.73 9.73 11.97
N VAL A 216 20.89 9.62 10.94
CA VAL A 216 20.80 8.46 10.04
C VAL A 216 21.15 8.92 8.63
N ALA A 217 22.17 8.28 8.02
CA ALA A 217 22.50 8.52 6.63
C ALA A 217 21.64 7.64 5.71
N ALA A 218 21.10 8.22 4.65
CA ALA A 218 20.45 7.45 3.59
C ALA A 218 21.47 6.53 2.91
N PRO A 219 21.11 5.26 2.66
CA PRO A 219 21.97 4.39 1.89
C PRO A 219 22.00 4.89 0.43
N GLY A 220 23.19 5.01 -0.15
CA GLY A 220 23.34 5.49 -1.53
C GLY A 220 22.72 4.54 -2.56
N GLY A 221 22.50 5.04 -3.78
CA GLY A 221 21.95 4.25 -4.88
C GLY A 221 20.43 4.05 -4.77
N LYS A 222 19.96 2.81 -4.94
CA LYS A 222 18.53 2.44 -4.89
C LYS A 222 18.10 1.82 -3.55
N ALA A 223 19.01 1.73 -2.58
CA ALA A 223 18.71 1.17 -1.27
C ALA A 223 17.85 2.14 -0.45
N LEU A 224 17.11 1.60 0.52
CA LEU A 224 16.31 2.39 1.46
C LEU A 224 16.79 2.17 2.89
N VAL A 225 16.59 3.17 3.74
CA VAL A 225 16.77 3.00 5.18
C VAL A 225 15.89 1.86 5.70
N ARG A 226 16.36 1.14 6.71
CA ARG A 226 15.53 0.16 7.40
C ARG A 226 14.40 0.85 8.13
N CYS A 227 13.22 0.23 8.11
CA CYS A 227 12.16 0.60 9.03
C CYS A 227 12.67 0.35 10.46
N GLY A 228 12.40 1.28 11.37
CA GLY A 228 12.93 1.27 12.74
C GLY A 228 12.08 2.08 13.68
#